data_AF-A0A5N9AU56-F1
#
_entry.id   AF-A0A5N9AU56-F1
#
_cell.length_a   1.000
_cell.length_b   1.000
_cell.length_c   1.000
_cell.angle_alpha   90.00
_cell.angle_beta   90.00
_cell.angle_gamma   90.00
#
_symmetry.space_group_name_H-M   'P 1'
#
loop_
_entity.id
_entity.type
_entity.pdbx_description
1 polymer ?
#
loop_
_entity_poly.entity_id
_entity_poly.type
_entity_poly.pdbx_seq_one_letter_code
_entity_poly.pdbx_strand_id
1 'polypeptide(L)' 'MTSRTNWHSEHPAACTCAYCQERARIKNTSMRKIGRNEKCPCGSGSKYKKCHGA' A
#
# COMPACT_ATOMS: atom_id res chain seq x y z
N MET A 1 -8.72 -25.12 -11.01
CA MET A 1 -9.71 -24.08 -10.67
C MET A 1 -9.09 -23.15 -9.64
N THR A 2 -8.29 -22.17 -10.07
CA THR A 2 -7.69 -21.19 -9.15
C THR A 2 -8.76 -20.16 -8.82
N SER A 3 -9.52 -20.43 -7.75
CA SER A 3 -10.49 -19.49 -7.19
C SER A 3 -9.80 -18.14 -6.98
N ARG A 4 -10.18 -17.15 -7.77
CA ARG A 4 -9.80 -15.75 -7.52
C ARG A 4 -10.52 -15.34 -6.25
N THR A 5 -9.94 -15.64 -5.08
CA THR A 5 -10.48 -15.14 -3.82
C THR A 5 -10.41 -13.62 -3.88
N ASN A 6 -11.56 -12.98 -3.63
CA ASN A 6 -11.65 -11.53 -3.59
C ASN A 6 -10.84 -11.07 -2.37
N TRP A 7 -9.94 -10.09 -2.55
CA TRP A 7 -9.12 -9.52 -1.48
C TRP A 7 -9.95 -9.18 -0.23
N HIS A 8 -11.20 -8.73 -0.41
CA HIS A 8 -12.12 -8.38 0.66
C HIS A 8 -12.59 -9.56 1.53
N SER A 9 -12.54 -10.80 1.03
CA SER A 9 -12.93 -12.00 1.79
C SER A 9 -11.83 -12.45 2.76
N GLU A 10 -10.56 -12.25 2.39
CA GLU A 10 -9.39 -12.63 3.20
C GLU A 10 -8.87 -11.47 4.06
N HIS A 11 -9.28 -10.24 3.77
CA HIS A 11 -8.83 -9.03 4.47
C HIS A 11 -10.01 -8.19 4.98
N PRO A 12 -10.60 -8.53 6.14
CA PRO A 12 -11.65 -7.73 6.76
C PRO A 12 -11.14 -6.33 7.13
N ALA A 13 -12.04 -5.35 7.24
CA ALA A 13 -11.67 -3.95 7.54
C ALA A 13 -10.90 -3.78 8.87
N ALA A 14 -11.05 -4.72 9.81
CA ALA A 14 -10.32 -4.76 11.08
C ALA A 14 -8.99 -5.53 11.01
N CYS A 15 -8.52 -5.94 9.82
CA CYS A 15 -7.31 -6.74 9.68
C CYS A 15 -6.04 -5.97 10.09
N THR A 16 -5.31 -6.51 11.07
CA THR A 16 -4.07 -5.95 11.63
C THR A 16 -2.80 -6.63 11.11
N CYS A 17 -2.88 -7.38 10.01
CA CYS A 17 -1.72 -8.10 9.47
C CYS A 17 -0.57 -7.15 9.09
N ALA A 18 0.66 -7.66 9.06
CA ALA A 18 1.87 -6.88 8.79
C ALA A 18 1.75 -6.07 7.48
N TYR A 19 1.14 -6.65 6.43
CA TYR A 19 0.92 -5.99 5.16
C TYR A 19 -0.03 -4.78 5.26
N CYS A 20 -1.14 -4.92 6.00
CA CYS A 20 -2.07 -3.81 6.26
C CYS A 20 -1.43 -2.72 7.12
N GLN A 21 -0.63 -3.09 8.12
CA GLN A 21 0.11 -2.14 8.94
C GLN A 21 1.14 -1.36 8.11
N GLU A 22 1.87 -2.02 7.22
CA GLU A 22 2.84 -1.37 6.32
C GLU A 22 2.14 -0.33 5.41
N ARG A 23 1.01 -0.70 4.78
CA ARG A 23 0.21 0.24 3.97
C ARG A 23 -0.31 1.42 4.79
N ALA A 24 -0.76 1.20 6.03
CA ALA A 24 -1.23 2.26 6.91
C ALA A 24 -0.11 3.21 7.33
N ARG A 25 1.10 2.71 7.60
CA ARG A 25 2.28 3.52 7.91
C ARG A 25 2.64 4.46 6.77
N ILE A 26 2.63 3.99 5.53
CA ILE A 26 2.92 4.80 4.34
C ILE A 26 1.84 5.88 4.13
N LYS A 27 0.56 5.53 4.34
CA LYS A 27 -0.56 6.49 4.27
C LYS A 27 -0.46 7.56 5.35
N ASN A 28 0.10 7.23 6.52
CA ASN A 28 0.34 8.18 7.59
C ASN A 28 1.63 9.00 7.33
N THR A 29 2.66 8.41 6.72
CA THR A 29 3.89 9.10 6.33
C THR A 29 3.70 10.12 5.20
N SER A 30 2.60 10.03 4.44
CA SER A 30 2.24 11.03 3.44
C SER A 30 1.72 12.36 4.03
N MET A 31 2.01 12.66 5.30
CA MET A 31 1.82 14.02 5.85
C MET A 31 2.54 15.09 5.03
N ARG A 32 3.56 14.73 4.24
CA ARG A 32 4.17 15.59 3.22
C ARG A 32 3.67 15.21 1.83
N LYS A 33 3.37 16.21 0.99
CA LYS A 33 3.07 16.03 -0.44
C LYS A 33 4.26 15.38 -1.13
N ILE A 34 4.26 14.06 -1.23
CA ILE A 34 5.29 13.32 -1.97
C ILE A 34 5.10 13.54 -3.47
N GLY A 35 6.18 13.88 -4.17
CA GLY A 35 6.11 14.10 -5.61
C GLY A 35 5.80 12.80 -6.36
N ARG A 36 4.94 12.84 -7.39
CA ARG A 36 4.57 11.65 -8.20
C ARG A 36 5.78 10.87 -8.74
N ASN A 37 6.89 11.55 -9.01
CA ASN A 37 8.12 10.95 -9.56
C ASN A 37 9.15 10.55 -8.50
N GLU A 38 8.96 10.88 -7.22
CA GLU A 38 9.89 10.54 -6.15
C GLU A 38 9.85 9.04 -5.82
N LYS A 39 10.87 8.56 -5.10
CA LYS A 39 10.90 7.18 -4.62
C LYS A 39 9.73 6.95 -3.67
N CYS A 40 9.07 5.80 -3.82
CA CYS A 40 7.97 5.42 -2.96
C CYS A 40 8.48 5.16 -1.53
N PRO A 41 7.82 5.68 -0.49
CA PRO A 41 8.29 5.57 0.89
C PRO A 41 8.05 4.17 1.47
N CYS A 42 7.49 3.25 0.69
CA CYS A 42 7.36 1.83 1.05
C CYS A 42 8.64 1.00 0.88
N GLY A 43 9.76 1.62 0.46
CA GLY A 43 11.02 0.91 0.27
C GLY A 43 11.11 0.05 -1.00
N SER A 44 10.09 0.04 -1.87
CA SER A 44 10.08 -0.76 -3.10
C SER A 44 11.08 -0.31 -4.18
N GLY A 45 11.76 0.82 -3.97
CA GLY A 45 12.66 1.44 -4.96
C GLY A 45 11.95 2.03 -6.19
N SER A 46 10.65 1.80 -6.35
CA SER A 46 9.84 2.29 -7.48
C SER A 46 9.37 3.73 -7.28
N LYS A 47 9.08 4.44 -8.37
CA LYS A 47 8.49 5.80 -8.30
C LYS A 47 7.10 5.74 -7.64
N TYR A 48 6.74 6.76 -6.87
CA TYR A 48 5.46 6.84 -6.14
C TYR A 48 4.27 6.57 -7.08
N LYS A 49 4.23 7.22 -8.25
CA LYS A 49 3.19 7.02 -9.29
C LYS A 49 3.04 5.59 -9.82
N LYS A 50 4.07 4.74 -9.67
CA LYS A 50 4.09 3.36 -10.17
C LYS A 50 3.84 2.33 -9.05
N CYS A 51 3.59 2.80 -7.83
CA CYS A 51 3.50 1.94 -6.66
C CYS A 51 2.22 2.29 -5.86
N HIS A 52 2.30 3.29 -4.98
CA HIS A 52 1.18 3.68 -4.10
C HIS A 52 0.44 4.96 -4.54
N GLY A 53 0.90 5.62 -5.60
CA GLY A 53 0.29 6.83 -6.16
C GLY A 53 -0.61 6.57 -7.38
N ALA A 54 -1.13 5.35 -7.51
CA ALA A 54 -2.16 4.96 -8.48
C ALA A 54 -3.55 5.07 -7.84
#